data_AF-F5VXA7-F1
#
_entry.id   AF-F5VXA7-F1
#
_cell.length_a   1.000
_cell.length_b   1.000
_cell.length_c   1.000
_cell.angle_alpha   90.00
_cell.angle_beta   90.00
_cell.angle_gamma   90.00
#
_symmetry.space_group_name_H-M   'P 1'
#
loop_
_entity.id
_entity.type
_entity.pdbx_description
1 polymer ?
#
loop_
_entity_poly.entity_id
_entity_poly.type
_entity_poly.pdbx_seq_one_letter_code
_entity_poly.pdbx_strand_id
1 'polypeptide(L)'
;MKRVFLFISNLLLTFFLIATLSFWKEALPQRLFPGVAVLSGQVDYTTLKQELDSLARKHNSLIARTIWEVDSDGKSRTLYEAFGDGQLPDWMPPASQESIHKSDLLNNYNIISGSLTSQELATHLKELGLEKANTFENDRVSFVLAIFTQPDQLISMLIFLLTFLALIVIGQIQSLSQSGIRLISGERLSYLFFRSLARDGLDILLFGLPALLIACILLISLGYPYEVQTFLGILFILYNSLLFLLSLLIALLFTISLKKVHLLSIIKGKLPIKSILRILYFGQVLAILLVIVGFGRMSTYYHILEKNEAGQATWEQRSNVVTLKTGRSSQMKNLDELQTNADKWFDFIQHAIDNENAFLIKHNLVEQALKQATSNHNETENNPYGVEGKNILYVTPNYFKKKV
;
A
#
# COMPACT_ATOMS: atom_id res chain seq x y z
N MET A 1 9.42 23.06 21.22
CA MET A 1 9.59 22.63 19.81
C MET A 1 9.61 21.11 19.66
N LYS A 2 10.56 20.35 20.22
CA LYS A 2 10.58 18.86 20.14
C LYS A 2 9.26 18.17 20.46
N ARG A 3 8.62 18.54 21.58
CA ARG A 3 7.32 17.99 22.02
C ARG A 3 6.18 18.23 21.04
N VAL A 4 6.10 19.46 20.51
CA VAL A 4 5.11 19.85 19.50
C VAL A 4 5.33 19.07 18.20
N PHE A 5 6.59 18.93 17.77
CA PHE A 5 6.95 18.09 16.63
C PHE A 5 6.54 16.63 16.82
N LEU A 6 6.79 16.04 18.00
CA LEU A 6 6.39 14.66 18.30
C LEU A 6 4.88 14.47 18.16
N PHE A 7 4.08 15.40 18.67
CA PHE A 7 2.64 15.37 18.52
C PHE A 7 2.20 15.49 17.05
N ILE A 8 2.69 16.53 16.34
CA ILE A 8 2.32 16.80 14.95
C ILE A 8 2.75 15.66 14.02
N SER A 9 3.98 15.14 14.17
CA SER A 9 4.49 14.08 13.30
C SER A 9 3.73 12.76 13.47
N ASN A 10 3.33 12.41 14.70
CA ASN A 10 2.45 11.25 14.94
C ASN A 10 1.04 11.46 14.35
N LEU A 11 0.52 12.69 14.35
CA LEU A 11 -0.77 13.00 13.74
C LEU A 11 -0.67 12.92 12.20
N LEU A 12 0.40 13.44 11.60
CA LEU A 12 0.67 13.33 10.17
C LEU A 12 0.81 11.86 9.71
N LEU A 13 1.34 10.98 10.55
CA LEU A 13 1.38 9.53 10.28
C LEU A 13 -0.03 8.95 10.04
N THR A 14 -1.04 9.51 10.72
CA THR A 14 -2.44 9.09 10.57
C THR A 14 -3.01 9.56 9.23
N PHE A 15 -2.80 10.83 8.89
CA PHE A 15 -3.21 11.34 7.58
C PHE A 15 -2.55 10.57 6.44
N PHE A 16 -1.29 10.21 6.62
CA PHE A 16 -0.55 9.39 5.69
C PHE A 16 -1.17 7.98 5.54
N LEU A 17 -1.55 7.33 6.63
CA LEU A 17 -2.25 6.04 6.58
C LEU A 17 -3.58 6.18 5.82
N ILE A 18 -4.38 7.20 6.13
CA ILE A 18 -5.66 7.46 5.47
C ILE A 18 -5.46 7.69 3.96
N ALA A 19 -4.46 8.47 3.56
CA ALA A 19 -4.15 8.71 2.16
C ALA A 19 -3.74 7.42 1.43
N THR A 20 -2.92 6.59 2.08
CA THR A 20 -2.50 5.29 1.53
C THR A 20 -3.69 4.35 1.35
N LEU A 21 -4.56 4.25 2.36
CA LEU A 21 -5.77 3.42 2.28
C LEU A 21 -6.72 3.92 1.19
N SER A 22 -6.85 5.23 1.03
CA SER A 22 -7.70 5.84 0.00
C SER A 22 -7.22 5.50 -1.41
N PHE A 23 -5.91 5.51 -1.65
CA PHE A 23 -5.35 5.07 -2.94
C PHE A 23 -5.59 3.57 -3.19
N TRP A 24 -5.72 2.78 -2.13
CA TRP A 24 -5.80 1.32 -2.19
C TRP A 24 -7.24 0.82 -2.09
N LYS A 25 -8.24 1.72 -2.13
CA LYS A 25 -9.65 1.44 -1.79
C LYS A 25 -10.20 0.17 -2.41
N GLU A 26 -9.97 -0.04 -3.70
CA GLU A 26 -10.46 -1.21 -4.44
C GLU A 26 -9.79 -2.54 -4.02
N ALA A 27 -8.54 -2.48 -3.56
CA ALA A 27 -7.77 -3.63 -3.10
C ALA A 27 -7.83 -3.82 -1.58
N LEU A 28 -8.50 -2.92 -0.85
CA LEU A 28 -8.53 -2.94 0.63
C LEU A 28 -9.02 -4.27 1.20
N PRO A 29 -10.16 -4.86 0.77
CA PRO A 29 -10.66 -6.07 1.43
C PRO A 29 -9.65 -7.22 1.39
N GLN A 30 -8.99 -7.44 0.24
CA GLN A 30 -7.98 -8.50 0.10
C GLN A 30 -6.73 -8.24 0.95
N ARG A 31 -6.46 -6.97 1.30
CA ARG A 31 -5.32 -6.58 2.13
C ARG A 31 -5.67 -6.42 3.61
N LEU A 32 -6.94 -6.26 3.95
CA LEU A 32 -7.43 -6.09 5.32
C LEU A 32 -7.92 -7.42 5.91
N PHE A 33 -8.47 -8.31 5.08
CA PHE A 33 -9.06 -9.56 5.53
C PHE A 33 -8.34 -10.78 4.93
N PRO A 34 -8.19 -11.87 5.70
CA PRO A 34 -7.76 -13.14 5.14
C PRO A 34 -8.87 -13.71 4.26
N GLY A 35 -8.52 -14.64 3.38
CA GLY A 35 -9.50 -15.21 2.47
C GLY A 35 -8.94 -16.20 1.47
N VAL A 36 -9.73 -16.45 0.45
CA VAL A 36 -9.43 -17.45 -0.58
C VAL A 36 -9.69 -16.86 -1.96
N ALA A 37 -8.67 -16.92 -2.81
CA ALA A 37 -8.75 -16.55 -4.21
C ALA A 37 -9.05 -17.82 -5.02
N VAL A 38 -10.23 -17.86 -5.62
CA VAL A 38 -10.66 -18.98 -6.47
C VAL A 38 -10.30 -18.67 -7.92
N LEU A 39 -9.52 -19.55 -8.54
CA LEU A 39 -8.97 -19.35 -9.89
C LEU A 39 -9.54 -20.31 -10.93
N SER A 40 -10.04 -21.47 -10.51
CA SER A 40 -10.67 -22.43 -11.40
C SER A 40 -11.58 -23.39 -10.64
N GLY A 41 -12.50 -23.98 -11.39
CA GLY A 41 -13.48 -24.95 -10.93
C GLY A 41 -14.88 -24.51 -11.34
N GLN A 42 -15.87 -25.34 -11.00
CA GLN A 42 -17.27 -25.07 -11.28
C GLN A 42 -18.12 -25.61 -10.15
N VAL A 43 -19.18 -24.88 -9.82
CA VAL A 43 -20.17 -25.24 -8.82
C VAL A 43 -21.47 -24.54 -9.15
N ASP A 44 -22.61 -25.14 -8.84
CA ASP A 44 -23.89 -24.44 -8.93
C ASP A 44 -23.97 -23.35 -7.86
N TYR A 45 -24.46 -22.16 -8.23
CA TYR A 45 -24.55 -21.03 -7.31
C TYR A 45 -25.45 -21.35 -6.11
N THR A 46 -26.53 -22.11 -6.30
CA THR A 46 -27.48 -22.43 -5.22
C THR A 46 -26.80 -23.30 -4.16
N THR A 47 -26.08 -24.33 -4.60
CA THR A 47 -25.30 -25.20 -3.72
C THR A 47 -24.21 -24.42 -3.01
N LEU A 48 -23.44 -23.61 -3.75
CA LEU A 48 -22.38 -22.78 -3.16
C LEU A 48 -22.93 -21.85 -2.08
N LYS A 49 -24.05 -21.17 -2.34
CA LYS A 49 -24.65 -20.23 -1.41
C LYS A 49 -25.08 -20.93 -0.11
N GLN A 50 -25.80 -22.04 -0.23
CA GLN A 50 -26.28 -22.80 0.94
C GLN A 50 -25.13 -23.31 1.80
N GLU A 51 -24.09 -23.84 1.18
CA GLU A 51 -22.92 -24.40 1.88
C GLU A 51 -22.08 -23.29 2.53
N LEU A 52 -21.85 -22.17 1.84
CA LEU A 52 -21.15 -21.03 2.43
C LEU A 52 -21.94 -20.35 3.56
N ASP A 53 -23.26 -20.22 3.45
CA ASP A 53 -24.11 -19.71 4.54
C ASP A 53 -24.06 -20.64 5.76
N SER A 54 -24.12 -21.97 5.54
CA SER A 54 -24.00 -22.98 6.59
C SER A 54 -22.64 -22.93 7.28
N LEU A 55 -21.55 -22.87 6.50
CA LEU A 55 -20.18 -22.75 7.01
C LEU A 55 -19.99 -21.45 7.81
N ALA A 56 -20.46 -20.34 7.27
CA ALA A 56 -20.40 -19.03 7.92
C ALA A 56 -21.12 -19.05 9.28
N ARG A 57 -22.35 -19.60 9.33
CA ARG A 57 -23.11 -19.75 10.58
C ARG A 57 -22.43 -20.65 11.60
N LYS A 58 -21.89 -21.80 11.16
CA LYS A 58 -21.18 -22.74 12.03
C LYS A 58 -19.99 -22.09 12.76
N HIS A 59 -19.28 -21.19 12.07
CA HIS A 59 -18.13 -20.48 12.62
C HIS A 59 -18.46 -19.09 13.16
N ASN A 60 -19.74 -18.71 13.23
CA ASN A 60 -20.22 -17.35 13.52
C ASN A 60 -19.40 -16.29 12.78
N SER A 61 -19.22 -16.52 11.48
CA SER A 61 -18.35 -15.76 10.58
C SER A 61 -19.14 -15.10 9.48
N LEU A 62 -18.55 -14.07 8.87
CA LEU A 62 -19.08 -13.38 7.70
C LEU A 62 -18.11 -13.53 6.54
N ILE A 63 -18.57 -14.11 5.43
CA ILE A 63 -17.79 -14.27 4.22
C ILE A 63 -18.29 -13.26 3.19
N ALA A 64 -17.39 -12.56 2.50
CA ALA A 64 -17.72 -11.60 1.46
C ALA A 64 -17.06 -11.99 0.12
N ARG A 65 -17.87 -12.35 -0.88
CA ARG A 65 -17.43 -12.53 -2.26
C ARG A 65 -17.31 -11.17 -2.94
N THR A 66 -16.17 -10.93 -3.57
CA THR A 66 -15.93 -9.72 -4.37
C THR A 66 -16.60 -9.87 -5.73
N ILE A 67 -17.31 -8.84 -6.19
CA ILE A 67 -17.96 -8.77 -7.49
C ILE A 67 -17.43 -7.52 -8.20
N TRP A 68 -16.98 -7.69 -9.45
CA TRP A 68 -16.49 -6.60 -10.29
C TRP A 68 -17.54 -6.26 -11.33
N GLU A 69 -18.01 -5.01 -11.31
CA GLU A 69 -18.98 -4.50 -12.25
C GLU A 69 -18.40 -3.24 -12.93
N VAL A 70 -18.72 -3.04 -14.20
CA VAL A 70 -18.36 -1.81 -14.92
C VAL A 70 -19.63 -0.99 -15.03
N ASP A 71 -19.59 0.25 -14.55
CA ASP A 71 -20.73 1.15 -14.64
C ASP A 71 -20.96 1.67 -16.07
N SER A 72 -22.05 2.41 -16.26
CA SER A 72 -22.42 3.03 -17.53
C SER A 72 -21.37 3.99 -18.09
N ASP A 73 -20.50 4.54 -17.23
CA ASP A 73 -19.44 5.46 -17.58
C ASP A 73 -18.12 4.73 -17.86
N GLY A 74 -18.13 3.39 -17.87
CA GLY A 74 -16.95 2.55 -18.09
C GLY A 74 -16.04 2.45 -16.88
N LYS A 75 -16.46 2.92 -15.69
CA LYS A 75 -15.67 2.85 -14.46
C LYS A 75 -15.93 1.52 -13.75
N SER A 76 -14.84 0.87 -13.36
CA SER A 76 -14.92 -0.34 -12.53
C SER A 76 -15.42 0.03 -11.13
N ARG A 77 -16.38 -0.74 -10.62
CA ARG A 77 -16.88 -0.67 -9.27
C ARG A 77 -16.78 -2.06 -8.65
N THR A 78 -16.35 -2.09 -7.39
CA THR A 78 -16.28 -3.32 -6.60
C THR A 78 -17.48 -3.38 -5.67
N LEU A 79 -18.26 -4.45 -5.78
CA LEU A 79 -19.43 -4.75 -4.96
C LEU A 79 -19.21 -6.08 -4.22
N TYR A 80 -20.04 -6.35 -3.21
CA TYR A 80 -19.84 -7.53 -2.38
C TYR A 80 -21.13 -8.31 -2.14
N GLU A 81 -21.01 -9.63 -2.15
CA GLU A 81 -22.05 -10.55 -1.69
C GLU A 81 -21.63 -11.13 -0.34
N ALA A 82 -22.52 -11.06 0.64
CA ALA A 82 -22.30 -11.60 1.98
C ALA A 82 -22.90 -13.00 2.13
N PHE A 83 -22.21 -13.86 2.88
CA PHE A 83 -22.69 -15.16 3.36
C PHE A 83 -22.59 -15.22 4.89
N GLY A 84 -23.63 -15.73 5.54
CA GLY A 84 -23.82 -15.74 7.00
C GLY A 84 -24.75 -14.63 7.51
N ASP A 85 -24.87 -14.52 8.84
CA ASP A 85 -25.88 -13.66 9.50
C ASP A 85 -25.35 -12.25 9.88
N GLY A 86 -24.18 -11.85 9.35
CA GLY A 86 -23.54 -10.56 9.62
C GLY A 86 -23.82 -9.48 8.56
N GLN A 87 -23.63 -8.21 8.93
CA GLN A 87 -23.69 -7.09 7.98
C GLN A 87 -22.30 -6.73 7.46
N LEU A 88 -22.22 -6.42 6.17
CA LEU A 88 -21.01 -5.87 5.57
C LEU A 88 -20.70 -4.49 6.17
N PRO A 89 -19.42 -4.13 6.33
CA PRO A 89 -19.04 -2.77 6.70
C PRO A 89 -19.57 -1.73 5.71
N ASP A 90 -19.89 -0.52 6.17
CA ASP A 90 -20.47 0.56 5.34
C ASP A 90 -19.66 0.91 4.09
N TRP A 91 -18.34 0.72 4.15
CA TRP A 91 -17.43 0.98 3.03
C TRP A 91 -17.36 -0.17 2.00
N MET A 92 -18.02 -1.30 2.26
CA MET A 92 -18.17 -2.46 1.37
C MET A 92 -19.60 -2.50 0.80
N PRO A 93 -19.87 -1.82 -0.33
CA PRO A 93 -21.22 -1.74 -0.88
C PRO A 93 -21.76 -3.13 -1.31
N PRO A 94 -22.99 -3.49 -0.92
CA PRO A 94 -23.57 -4.77 -1.31
C PRO A 94 -23.92 -4.79 -2.80
N ALA A 95 -23.78 -5.97 -3.42
CA ALA A 95 -24.17 -6.21 -4.80
C ALA A 95 -25.68 -6.39 -4.95
N SER A 96 -26.22 -5.95 -6.09
CA SER A 96 -27.62 -6.25 -6.45
C SER A 96 -27.79 -7.75 -6.78
N GLN A 97 -29.01 -8.28 -6.67
CA GLN A 97 -29.27 -9.68 -7.07
C GLN A 97 -28.92 -9.93 -8.54
N GLU A 98 -29.16 -8.95 -9.41
CA GLU A 98 -28.79 -9.03 -10.82
C GLU A 98 -27.28 -9.15 -11.00
N SER A 99 -26.50 -8.32 -10.31
CA SER A 99 -25.03 -8.35 -10.34
C SER A 99 -24.50 -9.68 -9.79
N ILE A 100 -25.11 -10.22 -8.73
CA ILE A 100 -24.75 -11.51 -8.11
C ILE A 100 -24.91 -12.67 -9.09
N HIS A 101 -26.04 -12.71 -9.80
CA HIS A 101 -26.35 -13.77 -10.77
C HIS A 101 -25.52 -13.67 -12.06
N LYS A 102 -25.18 -12.45 -12.49
CA LYS A 102 -24.31 -12.23 -13.66
C LYS A 102 -22.82 -12.45 -13.35
N SER A 103 -22.42 -12.34 -12.09
CA SER A 103 -21.02 -12.45 -11.68
C SER A 103 -20.53 -13.89 -11.65
N ASP A 104 -19.32 -14.10 -12.17
CA ASP A 104 -18.58 -15.34 -12.02
C ASP A 104 -18.34 -15.69 -10.53
N LEU A 105 -18.39 -16.99 -10.23
CA LEU A 105 -18.05 -17.57 -8.93
C LEU A 105 -16.53 -17.64 -8.73
N LEU A 106 -15.72 -17.58 -9.79
CA LEU A 106 -14.26 -17.53 -9.71
C LEU A 106 -13.76 -16.16 -9.22
N ASN A 107 -13.89 -15.92 -7.92
CA ASN A 107 -13.60 -14.64 -7.30
C ASN A 107 -12.85 -14.75 -5.96
N ASN A 108 -12.59 -13.60 -5.35
CA ASN A 108 -12.04 -13.54 -3.99
C ASN A 108 -13.17 -13.67 -2.97
N TYR A 109 -13.02 -14.61 -2.04
CA TYR A 109 -13.88 -14.81 -0.87
C TYR A 109 -13.10 -14.36 0.37
N ASN A 110 -13.49 -13.22 0.95
CA ASN A 110 -12.81 -12.63 2.10
C ASN A 110 -13.57 -12.98 3.39
N ILE A 111 -12.86 -13.31 4.45
CA ILE A 111 -13.43 -13.59 5.78
C ILE A 111 -13.41 -12.28 6.56
N ILE A 112 -14.56 -11.63 6.66
CA ILE A 112 -14.70 -10.29 7.24
C ILE A 112 -14.67 -10.34 8.77
N SER A 113 -15.27 -11.36 9.36
CA SER A 113 -15.33 -11.55 10.81
C SER A 113 -15.57 -13.01 11.17
N GLY A 114 -15.35 -13.34 12.45
CA GLY A 114 -15.63 -14.66 13.03
C GLY A 114 -14.39 -15.54 13.23
N SER A 115 -14.61 -16.84 13.35
CA SER A 115 -13.58 -17.84 13.68
C SER A 115 -13.15 -18.73 12.51
N LEU A 116 -13.77 -18.57 11.33
CA LEU A 116 -13.42 -19.33 10.13
C LEU A 116 -12.00 -19.00 9.68
N THR A 117 -11.20 -20.03 9.38
CA THR A 117 -9.85 -19.85 8.84
C THR A 117 -9.84 -19.89 7.31
N SER A 118 -8.84 -19.25 6.68
CA SER A 118 -8.69 -19.29 5.21
C SER A 118 -8.51 -20.72 4.70
N GLN A 119 -7.82 -21.57 5.47
CA GLN A 119 -7.55 -22.96 5.11
C GLN A 119 -8.81 -23.83 5.13
N GLU A 120 -9.66 -23.66 6.13
CA GLU A 120 -10.97 -24.33 6.19
C GLU A 120 -11.86 -23.88 5.03
N LEU A 121 -11.93 -22.58 4.77
CA LEU A 121 -12.68 -22.03 3.64
C LEU A 121 -12.17 -22.58 2.30
N ALA A 122 -10.84 -22.63 2.10
CA ALA A 122 -10.26 -23.16 0.87
C ALA A 122 -10.49 -24.66 0.68
N THR A 123 -10.47 -25.42 1.77
CA THR A 123 -10.76 -26.87 1.74
C THR A 123 -12.21 -27.09 1.35
N HIS A 124 -13.13 -26.36 1.97
CA HIS A 124 -14.55 -26.48 1.68
C HIS A 124 -14.89 -26.04 0.25
N LEU A 125 -14.32 -24.93 -0.24
CA LEU A 125 -14.50 -24.50 -1.63
C LEU A 125 -14.00 -25.58 -2.62
N LYS A 126 -12.88 -26.24 -2.33
CA LYS A 126 -12.37 -27.36 -3.16
C LYS A 126 -13.31 -28.56 -3.17
N GLU A 127 -13.88 -28.92 -2.03
CA GLU A 127 -14.87 -30.00 -1.91
C GLU A 127 -16.13 -29.73 -2.76
N LEU A 128 -16.51 -28.45 -2.90
CA LEU A 128 -17.64 -28.02 -3.72
C LEU A 128 -17.35 -28.00 -5.24
N GLY A 129 -16.12 -28.29 -5.67
CA GLY A 129 -15.72 -28.29 -7.09
C GLY A 129 -14.88 -27.07 -7.53
N LEU A 130 -14.50 -26.19 -6.59
CA LEU A 130 -13.60 -25.06 -6.86
C LEU A 130 -12.12 -25.46 -6.66
N GLU A 131 -11.59 -26.20 -7.63
CA GLU A 131 -10.31 -26.91 -7.57
C GLU A 131 -9.10 -26.03 -7.19
N LYS A 132 -9.01 -24.80 -7.72
CA LYS A 132 -7.90 -23.87 -7.43
C LYS A 132 -8.34 -22.76 -6.49
N ALA A 133 -8.57 -23.13 -5.23
CA ALA A 133 -8.80 -22.21 -4.15
C ALA A 133 -7.49 -21.96 -3.38
N ASN A 134 -6.85 -20.80 -3.63
CA ASN A 134 -5.60 -20.40 -2.98
C ASN A 134 -5.88 -19.51 -1.78
N THR A 135 -5.37 -19.88 -0.62
CA THR A 135 -5.47 -19.05 0.57
C THR A 135 -4.58 -17.83 0.46
N PHE A 136 -5.05 -16.71 0.99
CA PHE A 136 -4.23 -15.54 1.27
C PHE A 136 -4.49 -15.12 2.71
N GLU A 137 -3.40 -14.91 3.43
CA GLU A 137 -3.41 -14.44 4.80
C GLU A 137 -2.99 -12.99 4.86
N ASN A 138 -3.51 -12.29 5.85
CA ASN A 138 -3.11 -10.92 6.11
C ASN A 138 -2.04 -10.87 7.20
N ASP A 139 -0.78 -10.83 6.80
CA ASP A 139 0.28 -10.44 7.73
C ASP A 139 0.30 -8.92 7.90
N ARG A 140 -0.23 -8.49 9.05
CA ARG A 140 -0.33 -7.08 9.42
C ARG A 140 1.02 -6.39 9.50
N VAL A 141 2.06 -7.10 9.92
CA VAL A 141 3.41 -6.56 10.03
C VAL A 141 4.00 -6.39 8.64
N SER A 142 3.91 -7.43 7.80
CA SER A 142 4.36 -7.34 6.40
C SER A 142 3.66 -6.24 5.64
N PHE A 143 2.37 -6.02 5.86
CA PHE A 143 1.63 -4.92 5.23
C PHE A 143 2.18 -3.54 5.65
N VAL A 144 2.38 -3.30 6.96
CA VAL A 144 2.96 -2.02 7.43
C VAL A 144 4.38 -1.84 6.88
N LEU A 145 5.19 -2.89 6.85
CA LEU A 145 6.53 -2.87 6.25
C LEU A 145 6.48 -2.61 4.73
N ALA A 146 5.51 -3.17 4.03
CA ALA A 146 5.29 -2.93 2.60
C ALA A 146 4.93 -1.46 2.34
N ILE A 147 4.13 -0.82 3.21
CA ILE A 147 3.86 0.61 3.13
C ILE A 147 5.16 1.41 3.32
N PHE A 148 5.99 1.07 4.30
CA PHE A 148 7.24 1.79 4.55
C PHE A 148 8.30 1.61 3.48
N THR A 149 8.36 0.46 2.82
CA THR A 149 9.37 0.18 1.78
C THR A 149 9.07 0.87 0.46
N GLN A 150 7.90 1.48 0.32
CA GLN A 150 7.60 2.27 -0.87
C GLN A 150 8.52 3.51 -0.93
N PRO A 151 9.10 3.81 -2.10
CA PRO A 151 10.13 4.83 -2.20
C PRO A 151 9.70 6.24 -1.78
N ASP A 152 8.42 6.61 -1.94
CA ASP A 152 7.94 7.95 -1.59
C ASP A 152 7.76 8.09 -0.07
N GLN A 153 7.36 6.99 0.58
CA GLN A 153 7.15 6.85 2.01
C GLN A 153 8.47 6.90 2.77
N LEU A 154 9.50 6.23 2.25
CA LEU A 154 10.84 6.29 2.82
C LEU A 154 11.36 7.73 2.88
N ILE A 155 11.15 8.52 1.83
CA ILE A 155 11.60 9.92 1.79
C ILE A 155 10.87 10.75 2.85
N SER A 156 9.53 10.64 2.91
CA SER A 156 8.72 11.35 3.91
C SER A 156 9.12 11.01 5.35
N MET A 157 9.29 9.70 5.63
CA MET A 157 9.76 9.23 6.93
C MET A 157 11.14 9.80 7.26
N LEU A 158 12.08 9.76 6.31
CA LEU A 158 13.44 10.24 6.53
C LEU A 158 13.48 11.73 6.85
N ILE A 159 12.60 12.54 6.25
CA ILE A 159 12.44 13.97 6.60
C ILE A 159 12.02 14.14 8.07
N PHE A 160 11.03 13.37 8.54
CA PHE A 160 10.63 13.43 9.95
C PHE A 160 11.73 12.97 10.90
N LEU A 161 12.42 11.87 10.59
CA LEU A 161 13.55 11.39 11.39
C LEU A 161 14.67 12.42 11.46
N LEU A 162 14.99 13.07 10.34
CA LEU A 162 16.03 14.08 10.27
C LEU A 162 15.65 15.35 11.03
N THR A 163 14.38 15.74 10.96
CA THR A 163 13.85 16.86 11.76
C THR A 163 13.93 16.55 13.25
N PHE A 164 13.57 15.33 13.64
CA PHE A 164 13.70 14.88 15.02
C PHE A 164 15.15 14.85 15.49
N LEU A 165 16.06 14.34 14.64
CA LEU A 165 17.51 14.35 14.88
C LEU A 165 18.00 15.75 15.22
N ALA A 166 17.66 16.74 14.39
CA ALA A 166 18.04 18.13 14.60
C ALA A 166 17.52 18.65 15.95
N LEU A 167 16.26 18.36 16.29
CA LEU A 167 15.64 18.78 17.55
C LEU A 167 16.29 18.14 18.78
N ILE A 168 16.65 16.84 18.74
CA ILE A 168 17.38 16.20 19.83
C ILE A 168 18.77 16.83 19.97
N VAL A 169 19.51 16.99 18.87
CA VAL A 169 20.86 17.58 18.90
C VAL A 169 20.83 18.98 19.51
N ILE A 170 19.87 19.83 19.09
CA ILE A 170 19.69 21.17 19.68
C ILE A 170 19.42 21.07 21.19
N GLY A 171 18.54 20.16 21.61
CA GLY A 171 18.24 19.94 23.03
C GLY A 171 19.45 19.50 23.85
N GLN A 172 20.28 18.61 23.30
CA GLN A 172 21.52 18.17 23.93
C GLN A 172 22.52 19.32 24.08
N ILE A 173 22.69 20.14 23.03
CA ILE A 173 23.56 21.33 23.05
C ILE A 173 23.12 22.30 24.16
N GLN A 174 21.82 22.58 24.27
CA GLN A 174 21.29 23.48 25.29
C GLN A 174 21.49 22.95 26.72
N SER A 175 21.44 21.62 26.90
CA SER A 175 21.62 20.98 28.20
C SER A 175 23.08 20.68 28.57
N LEU A 176 24.04 20.94 27.66
CA LEU A 176 25.44 20.55 27.81
C LEU A 176 26.11 21.17 29.03
N SER A 177 25.91 22.47 29.26
CA SER A 177 26.50 23.18 30.39
C SER A 177 26.02 22.60 31.72
N GLN A 178 24.72 22.32 31.83
CA GLN A 178 24.11 21.71 33.03
C GLN A 178 24.63 20.28 33.26
N SER A 179 24.74 19.48 32.20
CA SER A 179 25.30 18.13 32.28
C SER A 179 26.78 18.14 32.67
N GLY A 180 27.54 19.13 32.20
CA GLY A 180 28.94 19.33 32.60
C GLY A 180 29.10 19.70 34.08
N ILE A 181 28.26 20.61 34.59
CA ILE A 181 28.25 20.98 36.02
C ILE A 181 27.93 19.77 36.90
N ARG A 182 26.93 18.96 36.50
CA ARG A 182 26.56 17.73 37.23
C ARG A 182 27.63 16.66 37.23
N LEU A 183 28.33 16.52 36.11
CA LEU A 183 29.47 15.61 36.01
C LEU A 183 30.60 16.01 36.97
N ILE A 184 30.84 17.31 37.14
CA ILE A 184 31.82 17.85 38.11
C ILE A 184 31.35 17.65 39.54
N SER A 185 30.05 17.77 39.81
CA SER A 185 29.48 17.52 41.13
C SER A 185 29.42 16.03 41.50
N GLY A 186 30.00 15.14 40.70
CA GLY A 186 30.15 13.72 41.01
C GLY A 186 29.05 12.80 40.45
N GLU A 187 28.12 13.30 39.61
CA GLU A 187 27.17 12.41 38.94
C GLU A 187 27.90 11.49 37.93
N ARG A 188 27.54 10.21 37.91
CA ARG A 188 28.09 9.24 36.95
C ARG A 188 27.59 9.50 35.53
N LEU A 189 28.44 9.31 34.53
CA LEU A 189 28.09 9.41 33.11
C LEU A 189 26.89 8.53 32.70
N SER A 190 26.76 7.33 33.28
CA SER A 190 25.63 6.44 33.02
C SER A 190 24.30 7.05 33.48
N TYR A 191 24.29 7.75 34.61
CA TYR A 191 23.09 8.41 35.12
C TYR A 191 22.66 9.54 34.18
N LEU A 192 23.61 10.34 33.68
CA LEU A 192 23.36 11.38 32.68
C LEU A 192 22.79 10.79 31.38
N PHE A 193 23.34 9.67 30.90
CA PHE A 193 22.85 8.94 29.73
C PHE A 193 21.40 8.47 29.92
N PHE A 194 21.11 7.70 30.97
CA PHE A 194 19.77 7.16 31.21
C PHE A 194 18.75 8.26 31.49
N ARG A 195 19.15 9.34 32.16
CA ARG A 195 18.28 10.50 32.38
C ARG A 195 17.88 11.18 31.07
N SER A 196 18.81 11.32 30.14
CA SER A 196 18.49 11.86 28.81
C SER A 196 17.54 10.93 28.06
N LEU A 197 17.87 9.64 28.02
CA LEU A 197 17.08 8.64 27.32
C LEU A 197 15.67 8.51 27.90
N ALA A 198 15.53 8.53 29.23
CA ALA A 198 14.24 8.48 29.91
C ALA A 198 13.41 9.74 29.64
N ARG A 199 14.02 10.92 29.61
CA ARG A 199 13.32 12.16 29.23
C ARG A 199 12.80 12.10 27.80
N ASP A 200 13.63 11.65 26.86
CA ASP A 200 13.25 11.58 25.46
C ASP A 200 12.20 10.47 25.22
N GLY A 201 12.33 9.32 25.88
CA GLY A 201 11.33 8.26 25.87
C GLY A 201 9.99 8.69 26.48
N LEU A 202 10.02 9.42 27.61
CA LEU A 202 8.81 9.99 28.19
C LEU A 202 8.16 11.03 27.28
N ASP A 203 8.94 11.90 26.64
CA ASP A 203 8.39 12.85 25.68
C ASP A 203 7.75 12.11 24.48
N ILE A 204 8.40 11.06 23.95
CA ILE A 204 7.84 10.24 22.85
C ILE A 204 6.51 9.62 23.28
N LEU A 205 6.44 9.03 24.48
CA LEU A 205 5.23 8.38 24.98
C LEU A 205 4.11 9.40 25.28
N LEU A 206 4.44 10.48 25.99
CA LEU A 206 3.46 11.47 26.46
C LEU A 206 2.88 12.33 25.33
N PHE A 207 3.65 12.56 24.25
CA PHE A 207 3.15 13.29 23.08
C PHE A 207 2.69 12.37 21.95
N GLY A 208 3.16 11.12 21.90
CA GLY A 208 2.71 10.11 20.94
C GLY A 208 1.35 9.52 21.29
N LEU A 209 1.11 9.13 22.56
CA LEU A 209 -0.15 8.48 22.95
C LEU A 209 -1.40 9.35 22.72
N PRO A 210 -1.42 10.66 23.08
CA PRO A 210 -2.56 11.50 22.76
C PRO A 210 -2.80 11.64 21.25
N ALA A 211 -1.74 11.70 20.45
CA ALA A 211 -1.86 11.72 18.99
C ALA A 211 -2.45 10.40 18.46
N LEU A 212 -2.05 9.26 19.00
CA LEU A 212 -2.63 7.95 18.67
C LEU A 212 -4.11 7.86 19.05
N LEU A 213 -4.50 8.37 20.22
CA LEU A 213 -5.91 8.39 20.63
C LEU A 213 -6.77 9.23 19.68
N ILE A 214 -6.30 10.43 19.32
CA ILE A 214 -6.97 11.29 18.34
C ILE A 214 -7.08 10.57 16.99
N ALA A 215 -6.02 9.89 16.57
CA ALA A 215 -5.98 9.14 15.33
C ALA A 215 -6.98 7.98 15.30
N CYS A 216 -7.09 7.21 16.38
CA CYS A 216 -8.08 6.14 16.50
C CYS A 216 -9.51 6.70 16.43
N ILE A 217 -9.80 7.78 17.16
CA ILE A 217 -11.11 8.45 17.13
C ILE A 217 -11.43 8.93 15.71
N LEU A 218 -10.46 9.53 15.02
CA LEU A 218 -10.63 10.00 13.64
C LEU A 218 -10.95 8.85 12.67
N LEU A 219 -10.25 7.71 12.78
CA LEU A 219 -10.51 6.54 11.93
C LEU A 219 -11.90 5.96 12.17
N ILE A 220 -12.34 5.87 13.44
CA ILE A 220 -13.69 5.42 13.79
C ILE A 220 -14.73 6.39 13.23
N SER A 221 -14.51 7.69 13.38
CA SER A 221 -15.38 8.75 12.84
C SER A 221 -15.50 8.69 11.31
N LEU A 222 -14.48 8.21 10.61
CA LEU A 222 -14.47 8.04 9.16
C LEU A 222 -15.06 6.70 8.69
N GLY A 223 -15.49 5.84 9.62
CA GLY A 223 -16.08 4.53 9.30
C GLY A 223 -15.07 3.46 8.88
N TYR A 224 -13.77 3.64 9.17
CA TYR A 224 -12.77 2.61 8.90
C TYR A 224 -12.94 1.41 9.85
N PRO A 225 -12.71 0.18 9.37
CA PRO A 225 -12.93 -1.02 10.16
C PRO A 225 -11.83 -1.20 11.22
N TYR A 226 -12.07 -2.06 12.21
CA TYR A 226 -11.16 -2.26 13.35
C TYR A 226 -9.76 -2.71 12.91
N GLU A 227 -9.65 -3.45 11.81
CA GLU A 227 -8.40 -3.91 11.21
C GLU A 227 -7.45 -2.72 10.96
N VAL A 228 -7.98 -1.59 10.46
CA VAL A 228 -7.21 -0.35 10.22
C VAL A 228 -6.60 0.21 11.49
N GLN A 229 -7.26 0.07 12.64
CA GLN A 229 -6.72 0.50 13.93
C GLN A 229 -5.50 -0.34 14.32
N THR A 230 -5.51 -1.63 14.01
CA THR A 230 -4.36 -2.51 14.30
C THR A 230 -3.15 -2.15 13.44
N PHE A 231 -3.38 -1.81 12.16
CA PHE A 231 -2.33 -1.28 11.29
C PHE A 231 -1.75 0.03 11.79
N LEU A 232 -2.62 0.97 12.23
CA LEU A 232 -2.19 2.22 12.85
C LEU A 232 -1.35 1.97 14.11
N GLY A 233 -1.74 1.02 14.95
CA GLY A 233 -0.99 0.65 16.16
C GLY A 233 0.42 0.14 15.85
N ILE A 234 0.55 -0.78 14.88
CA ILE A 234 1.86 -1.31 14.44
C ILE A 234 2.70 -0.18 13.83
N LEU A 235 2.09 0.65 12.97
CA LEU A 235 2.71 1.81 12.33
C LEU A 235 3.25 2.81 13.38
N PHE A 236 2.44 3.09 14.41
CA PHE A 236 2.81 3.95 15.53
C PHE A 236 3.98 3.37 16.32
N ILE A 237 3.95 2.07 16.66
CA ILE A 237 5.05 1.41 17.37
C ILE A 237 6.33 1.50 16.56
N LEU A 238 6.30 1.12 15.28
CA LEU A 238 7.48 1.12 14.41
C LEU A 238 8.10 2.52 14.29
N TYR A 239 7.27 3.54 14.03
CA TYR A 239 7.75 4.92 13.92
C TYR A 239 8.37 5.43 15.23
N ASN A 240 7.68 5.25 16.36
CA ASN A 240 8.18 5.72 17.66
C ASN A 240 9.41 4.92 18.14
N SER A 241 9.51 3.64 17.80
CA SER A 241 10.73 2.84 18.02
C SER A 241 11.92 3.41 17.25
N LEU A 242 11.72 3.87 16.02
CA LEU A 242 12.78 4.48 15.20
C LEU A 242 13.22 5.84 15.77
N LEU A 243 12.28 6.65 16.24
CA LEU A 243 12.60 7.89 16.97
C LEU A 243 13.39 7.59 18.25
N PHE A 244 12.96 6.59 19.03
CA PHE A 244 13.65 6.20 20.25
C PHE A 244 15.07 5.69 19.96
N LEU A 245 15.25 4.89 18.91
CA LEU A 245 16.57 4.42 18.47
C LEU A 245 17.49 5.59 18.10
N LEU A 246 16.95 6.62 17.44
CA LEU A 246 17.71 7.82 17.11
C LEU A 246 18.12 8.61 18.37
N SER A 247 17.21 8.72 19.33
CA SER A 247 17.50 9.31 20.64
C SER A 247 18.61 8.56 21.37
N LEU A 248 18.54 7.22 21.38
CA LEU A 248 19.56 6.35 21.96
C LEU A 248 20.93 6.58 21.31
N LEU A 249 21.00 6.65 19.98
CA LEU A 249 22.23 6.91 19.24
C LEU A 249 22.83 8.27 19.61
N ILE A 250 22.02 9.33 19.67
CA ILE A 250 22.49 10.65 20.06
C ILE A 250 22.94 10.70 21.52
N ALA A 251 22.21 10.07 22.44
CA ALA A 251 22.60 9.98 23.84
C ALA A 251 23.95 9.26 24.00
N LEU A 252 24.19 8.19 23.24
CA LEU A 252 25.48 7.48 23.24
C LEU A 252 26.61 8.38 22.74
N LEU A 253 26.42 9.05 21.61
CA LEU A 253 27.41 9.96 21.04
C LEU A 253 27.72 11.14 21.98
N PHE A 254 26.72 11.65 22.68
CA PHE A 254 26.86 12.72 23.65
C PHE A 254 27.70 12.27 24.85
N THR A 255 27.40 11.09 25.42
CA THR A 255 28.17 10.50 26.52
C THR A 255 29.63 10.23 26.12
N ILE A 256 29.87 9.71 24.93
CA ILE A 256 31.24 9.52 24.39
C ILE A 256 31.96 10.87 24.25
N SER A 257 31.24 11.91 23.81
CA SER A 257 31.79 13.26 23.65
C SER A 257 32.16 13.88 25.00
N LEU A 258 31.35 13.67 26.04
CA LEU A 258 31.64 14.12 27.41
C LEU A 258 32.88 13.44 27.99
N LYS A 259 33.12 12.16 27.68
CA LYS A 259 34.32 11.43 28.13
C LYS A 259 35.62 11.97 27.53
N LYS A 260 35.58 12.49 26.30
CA LYS A 260 36.78 12.90 25.54
C LYS A 260 37.17 14.37 25.71
N VAL A 261 36.26 15.23 26.16
CA VAL A 261 36.48 16.69 26.21
C VAL A 261 36.84 17.12 27.63
N HIS A 262 37.83 18.01 27.75
CA HIS A 262 38.26 18.59 29.03
C HIS A 262 37.07 19.29 29.71
N LEU A 263 36.69 18.83 30.91
CA LEU A 263 35.53 19.31 31.71
C LEU A 263 35.43 20.84 31.78
N LEU A 264 36.57 21.52 31.95
CA LEU A 264 36.64 22.98 32.06
C LEU A 264 36.14 23.72 30.81
N SER A 265 36.30 23.13 29.61
CA SER A 265 35.79 23.70 28.36
C SER A 265 34.27 23.53 28.23
N ILE A 266 33.73 22.45 28.80
CA ILE A 266 32.30 22.11 28.80
C ILE A 266 31.50 23.09 29.65
N ILE A 267 32.02 23.49 30.82
CA ILE A 267 31.38 24.50 31.70
C ILE A 267 31.28 25.86 31.00
N LYS A 268 32.31 26.25 30.23
CA LYS A 268 32.33 27.50 29.45
C LYS A 268 31.46 27.44 28.18
N GLY A 269 30.68 26.37 27.98
CA GLY A 269 29.84 26.18 26.80
C GLY A 269 30.64 25.91 25.52
N LYS A 270 31.95 25.65 25.60
CA LYS A 270 32.75 25.25 24.44
C LYS A 270 32.42 23.79 24.13
N LEU A 271 31.56 23.61 23.14
CA LEU A 271 31.08 22.33 22.65
C LEU A 271 32.23 21.34 22.30
N PRO A 272 31.97 20.03 22.32
CA PRO A 272 32.67 19.03 21.48
C PRO A 272 32.37 19.30 19.98
N ILE A 273 32.67 20.53 19.51
CA ILE A 273 32.18 21.16 18.29
C ILE A 273 32.33 20.22 17.08
N LYS A 274 33.49 19.58 16.95
CA LYS A 274 33.84 18.86 15.72
C LYS A 274 32.98 17.62 15.48
N SER A 275 32.50 16.91 16.50
CA SER A 275 31.75 15.67 16.28
C SER A 275 30.26 15.93 16.04
N ILE A 276 29.65 16.81 16.83
CA ILE A 276 28.23 17.14 16.71
C ILE A 276 27.98 17.96 15.45
N LEU A 277 28.86 18.91 15.09
CA LEU A 277 28.72 19.66 13.84
C LEU A 277 28.84 18.76 12.60
N ARG A 278 29.73 17.76 12.59
CA ARG A 278 29.84 16.82 11.46
C ARG A 278 28.53 16.08 11.19
N ILE A 279 27.83 15.65 12.24
CA ILE A 279 26.53 14.98 12.13
C ILE A 279 25.46 15.96 11.62
N LEU A 280 25.48 17.20 12.13
CA LEU A 280 24.53 18.22 11.68
C LEU A 280 24.73 18.58 10.20
N TYR A 281 25.98 18.81 9.77
CA TYR A 281 26.29 19.08 8.36
C TYR A 281 25.97 17.89 7.47
N PHE A 282 26.27 16.66 7.91
CA PHE A 282 25.88 15.46 7.19
C PHE A 282 24.36 15.36 7.05
N GLY A 283 23.62 15.64 8.13
CA GLY A 283 22.16 15.70 8.10
C GLY A 283 21.64 16.77 7.15
N GLN A 284 22.24 17.96 7.12
CA GLN A 284 21.85 19.02 6.19
C GLN A 284 22.09 18.64 4.73
N VAL A 285 23.24 18.04 4.40
CA VAL A 285 23.53 17.53 3.06
C VAL A 285 22.49 16.47 2.67
N LEU A 286 22.17 15.56 3.58
CA LEU A 286 21.13 14.55 3.36
C LEU A 286 19.75 15.19 3.14
N ALA A 287 19.38 16.24 3.89
CA ALA A 287 18.14 16.98 3.69
C ALA A 287 18.07 17.58 2.28
N ILE A 288 19.15 18.23 1.83
CA ILE A 288 19.23 18.86 0.51
C ILE A 288 19.07 17.80 -0.59
N LEU A 289 19.75 16.66 -0.46
CA LEU A 289 19.61 15.54 -1.40
C LEU A 289 18.17 15.03 -1.47
N LEU A 290 17.48 14.91 -0.33
CA LEU A 290 16.08 14.47 -0.30
C LEU A 290 15.14 15.47 -0.98
N VAL A 291 15.37 16.77 -0.80
CA VAL A 291 14.59 17.81 -1.50
C VAL A 291 14.81 17.72 -3.02
N ILE A 292 16.05 17.52 -3.48
CA ILE A 292 16.36 17.36 -4.90
C ILE A 292 15.65 16.14 -5.49
N VAL A 293 15.74 14.98 -4.82
CA VAL A 293 15.05 13.75 -5.25
C VAL A 293 13.54 13.93 -5.25
N GLY A 294 12.98 14.56 -4.21
CA GLY A 294 11.56 14.85 -4.11
C GLY A 294 11.07 15.73 -5.26
N PHE A 295 11.81 16.79 -5.60
CA PHE A 295 11.46 17.69 -6.70
C PHE A 295 11.51 16.99 -8.07
N GLY A 296 12.53 16.14 -8.29
CA GLY A 296 12.65 15.34 -9.52
C GLY A 296 11.46 14.38 -9.71
N ARG A 297 11.01 13.73 -8.62
CA ARG A 297 9.82 12.87 -8.66
C ARG A 297 8.54 13.67 -8.87
N MET A 298 8.37 14.80 -8.19
CA MET A 298 7.21 15.67 -8.37
C MET A 298 7.04 16.11 -9.82
N SER A 299 8.14 16.52 -10.47
CA SER A 299 8.12 16.88 -11.90
C SER A 299 7.69 15.71 -12.79
N THR A 300 8.16 14.49 -12.49
CA THR A 300 7.78 13.28 -13.24
C THR A 300 6.29 12.97 -13.06
N TYR A 301 5.79 12.97 -11.82
CA TYR A 301 4.39 12.70 -11.51
C TYR A 301 3.46 13.77 -12.09
N TYR A 302 3.89 15.04 -12.10
CA TYR A 302 3.14 16.12 -12.73
C TYR A 302 2.95 15.86 -14.24
N HIS A 303 4.01 15.49 -14.96
CA HIS A 303 3.89 15.15 -16.38
C HIS A 303 3.05 13.89 -16.64
N ILE A 304 3.09 12.90 -15.75
CA ILE A 304 2.20 11.73 -15.84
C ILE A 304 0.74 12.14 -15.63
N LEU A 305 0.47 12.98 -14.64
CA LEU A 305 -0.87 13.49 -14.36
C LEU A 305 -1.40 14.30 -15.54
N GLU A 306 -0.61 15.23 -16.06
CA GLU A 306 -0.95 16.04 -17.24
C GLU A 306 -1.27 15.15 -18.46
N LYS A 307 -0.46 14.13 -18.73
CA LYS A 307 -0.71 13.18 -19.82
C LYS A 307 -1.96 12.34 -19.58
N ASN A 308 -2.22 11.93 -18.34
CA ASN A 308 -3.41 11.17 -17.99
C ASN A 308 -4.68 12.02 -18.11
N GLU A 309 -4.66 13.27 -17.68
CA GLU A 309 -5.79 14.20 -17.81
C GLU A 309 -6.06 14.51 -19.29
N ALA A 310 -5.03 14.80 -20.09
CA ALA A 310 -5.17 15.00 -21.52
C ALA A 310 -5.66 13.73 -22.24
N GLY A 311 -5.16 12.56 -21.82
CA GLY A 311 -5.59 11.26 -22.31
C GLY A 311 -7.05 10.96 -21.98
N GLN A 312 -7.47 11.25 -20.75
CA GLN A 312 -8.85 11.07 -20.30
C GLN A 312 -9.80 11.99 -21.07
N ALA A 313 -9.47 13.28 -21.19
CA ALA A 313 -10.28 14.22 -21.97
C ALA A 313 -10.41 13.79 -23.45
N THR A 314 -9.34 13.23 -24.02
CA THR A 314 -9.37 12.69 -25.39
C THR A 314 -10.23 11.42 -25.47
N TRP A 315 -10.18 10.56 -24.46
CA TRP A 315 -10.99 9.34 -24.39
C TRP A 315 -12.49 9.62 -24.23
N GLU A 316 -12.84 10.61 -23.41
CA GLU A 316 -14.23 11.04 -23.23
C GLU A 316 -14.86 11.57 -24.53
N GLN A 317 -14.05 12.17 -25.42
CA GLN A 317 -14.48 12.59 -26.76
C GLN A 317 -14.65 11.43 -27.76
N ARG A 318 -14.16 10.23 -27.43
CA ARG A 318 -14.15 9.05 -28.31
C ARG A 318 -15.12 7.98 -27.85
N SER A 319 -16.41 8.32 -27.82
CA SER A 319 -17.51 7.39 -27.46
C SER A 319 -17.62 6.17 -28.38
N ASN A 320 -16.98 6.22 -29.55
CA ASN A 320 -16.95 5.15 -30.55
C ASN A 320 -15.78 4.15 -30.36
N VAL A 321 -15.02 4.25 -29.28
CA VAL A 321 -13.90 3.35 -28.99
C VAL A 321 -14.17 2.64 -27.68
N VAL A 322 -14.07 1.31 -27.70
CA VAL A 322 -14.31 0.44 -26.53
C VAL A 322 -13.05 -0.33 -26.20
N THR A 323 -12.70 -0.40 -24.91
CA THR A 323 -11.57 -1.23 -24.45
C THR A 323 -12.08 -2.62 -24.09
N LEU A 324 -11.57 -3.64 -24.78
CA LEU A 324 -11.81 -5.03 -24.43
C LEU A 324 -10.87 -5.44 -23.30
N LYS A 325 -11.43 -6.00 -22.22
CA LYS A 325 -10.68 -6.53 -21.07
C LYS A 325 -11.12 -7.95 -20.79
N THR A 326 -10.16 -8.83 -20.51
CA THR A 326 -10.44 -10.22 -20.12
C THR A 326 -10.46 -10.34 -18.59
N GLY A 327 -11.52 -10.94 -18.03
CA GLY A 327 -11.62 -11.25 -16.60
C GLY A 327 -10.87 -12.52 -16.19
N ARG A 328 -10.89 -12.87 -14.89
CA ARG A 328 -10.24 -14.09 -14.35
C ARG A 328 -10.78 -15.39 -14.94
N SER A 329 -12.03 -15.40 -15.42
CA SER A 329 -12.66 -16.49 -16.16
C SER A 329 -11.88 -16.91 -17.43
N SER A 330 -11.07 -16.02 -18.00
CA SER A 330 -10.19 -16.35 -19.13
C SER A 330 -9.05 -17.33 -18.79
N GLN A 331 -8.85 -17.63 -17.50
CA GLN A 331 -7.86 -18.59 -17.01
C GLN A 331 -8.44 -19.99 -16.72
N MET A 332 -9.69 -20.26 -17.13
CA MET A 332 -10.32 -21.58 -17.01
C MET A 332 -9.48 -22.68 -17.68
N LYS A 333 -9.55 -23.91 -17.18
CA LYS A 333 -8.88 -25.08 -17.80
C LYS A 333 -9.75 -25.83 -18.80
N ASN A 334 -11.07 -25.66 -18.73
CA ASN A 334 -11.97 -26.37 -19.63
C ASN A 334 -11.81 -25.78 -21.03
N LEU A 335 -11.09 -26.51 -21.90
CA LEU A 335 -10.75 -26.07 -23.25
C LEU A 335 -12.01 -25.75 -24.05
N ASP A 336 -13.08 -26.53 -23.87
CA ASP A 336 -14.32 -26.40 -24.65
C ASP A 336 -15.09 -25.12 -24.30
N GLU A 337 -15.13 -24.73 -23.03
CA GLU A 337 -15.76 -23.47 -22.60
C GLU A 337 -14.90 -22.25 -22.89
N LEU A 338 -13.58 -22.37 -22.73
CA LEU A 338 -12.65 -21.33 -23.16
C LEU A 338 -12.80 -21.08 -24.66
N GLN A 339 -12.88 -22.15 -25.45
CA GLN A 339 -13.07 -22.08 -26.88
C GLN A 339 -14.44 -21.49 -27.21
N THR A 340 -15.52 -21.95 -26.57
CA THR A 340 -16.86 -21.38 -26.77
C THR A 340 -16.92 -19.89 -26.43
N ASN A 341 -16.28 -19.44 -25.34
CA ASN A 341 -16.24 -18.01 -25.00
C ASN A 341 -15.32 -17.21 -25.93
N ALA A 342 -14.19 -17.79 -26.35
CA ALA A 342 -13.31 -17.19 -27.35
C ALA A 342 -14.03 -17.05 -28.70
N ASP A 343 -14.79 -18.06 -29.10
CA ASP A 343 -15.59 -18.09 -30.32
C ASP A 343 -16.69 -17.02 -30.25
N LYS A 344 -17.40 -16.86 -29.12
CA LYS A 344 -18.36 -15.76 -28.94
C LYS A 344 -17.71 -14.38 -29.08
N TRP A 345 -16.53 -14.18 -28.47
CA TRP A 345 -15.79 -12.93 -28.60
C TRP A 345 -15.30 -12.71 -30.03
N PHE A 346 -14.83 -13.77 -30.68
CA PHE A 346 -14.38 -13.76 -32.05
C PHE A 346 -15.54 -13.42 -32.99
N ASP A 347 -16.69 -14.08 -32.87
CA ASP A 347 -17.90 -13.84 -33.64
C ASP A 347 -18.40 -12.40 -33.46
N PHE A 348 -18.42 -11.91 -32.22
CA PHE A 348 -18.77 -10.51 -31.93
C PHE A 348 -17.83 -9.53 -32.62
N ILE A 349 -16.52 -9.72 -32.48
CA ILE A 349 -15.50 -8.85 -33.10
C ILE A 349 -15.58 -8.93 -34.62
N GLN A 350 -15.73 -10.13 -35.17
CA GLN A 350 -15.81 -10.38 -36.61
C GLN A 350 -17.08 -9.75 -37.20
N HIS A 351 -18.23 -9.91 -36.53
CA HIS A 351 -19.47 -9.25 -36.92
C HIS A 351 -19.33 -7.72 -36.95
N ALA A 352 -18.70 -7.13 -35.93
CA ALA A 352 -18.46 -5.69 -35.88
C ALA A 352 -17.50 -5.21 -36.99
N ILE A 353 -16.46 -5.99 -37.31
CA ILE A 353 -15.51 -5.68 -38.39
C ILE A 353 -16.19 -5.74 -39.76
N ASP A 354 -17.00 -6.76 -40.00
CA ASP A 354 -17.60 -7.02 -41.31
C ASP A 354 -18.83 -6.14 -41.58
N ASN A 355 -19.66 -5.88 -40.55
CA ASN A 355 -20.95 -5.21 -40.73
C ASN A 355 -20.99 -3.77 -40.19
N GLU A 356 -20.17 -3.42 -39.21
CA GLU A 356 -20.24 -2.12 -38.52
C GLU A 356 -19.03 -1.20 -38.79
N ASN A 357 -18.18 -1.53 -39.77
CA ASN A 357 -16.94 -0.80 -40.08
C ASN A 357 -16.02 -0.65 -38.84
N ALA A 358 -16.10 -1.60 -37.89
CA ALA A 358 -15.23 -1.59 -36.74
C ALA A 358 -13.79 -1.98 -37.13
N PHE A 359 -12.83 -1.57 -36.31
CA PHE A 359 -11.47 -2.03 -36.41
C PHE A 359 -10.94 -2.39 -35.02
N LEU A 360 -10.21 -3.49 -34.94
CA LEU A 360 -9.56 -3.91 -33.70
C LEU A 360 -8.12 -3.38 -33.72
N ILE A 361 -7.68 -2.85 -32.58
CA ILE A 361 -6.30 -2.42 -32.35
C ILE A 361 -5.80 -3.14 -31.11
N LYS A 362 -4.71 -3.91 -31.25
CA LYS A 362 -3.96 -4.47 -30.12
C LYS A 362 -2.55 -3.90 -30.12
N HIS A 363 -2.14 -3.32 -28.99
CA HIS A 363 -0.76 -2.89 -28.76
C HIS A 363 -0.03 -3.87 -27.84
N ASN A 364 1.29 -3.97 -27.97
CA ASN A 364 2.12 -4.83 -27.11
C ASN A 364 2.73 -4.10 -25.88
N LEU A 365 2.39 -2.83 -25.64
CA LEU A 365 2.96 -2.02 -24.56
C LEU A 365 2.86 -2.67 -23.17
N VAL A 366 1.70 -3.25 -22.83
CA VAL A 366 1.47 -3.89 -21.51
C VAL A 366 2.27 -5.18 -21.39
N GLU A 367 2.27 -6.01 -22.43
CA GLU A 367 3.06 -7.25 -22.47
C GLU A 367 4.56 -6.95 -22.35
N GLN A 368 5.04 -5.86 -22.98
CA GLN A 368 6.42 -5.40 -22.86
C GLN A 368 6.75 -4.86 -21.46
N ALA A 369 5.88 -4.04 -20.87
CA ALA A 369 6.10 -3.52 -19.52
C ALA A 369 6.14 -4.65 -18.48
N LEU A 370 5.26 -5.64 -18.61
CA LEU A 370 5.22 -6.80 -17.71
C LEU A 370 6.48 -7.66 -17.85
N LYS A 371 6.94 -7.90 -19.08
CA LYS A 371 8.19 -8.63 -19.35
C LYS A 371 9.43 -7.87 -18.87
N GLN A 372 9.48 -6.55 -19.04
CA GLN A 372 10.58 -5.74 -18.50
C GLN A 372 10.63 -5.76 -16.97
N ALA A 373 9.48 -5.82 -16.31
CA ALA A 373 9.41 -5.91 -14.85
C ALA A 373 9.82 -7.29 -14.30
N THR A 374 9.70 -8.36 -15.10
CA THR A 374 10.02 -9.74 -14.69
C THR A 374 11.33 -10.28 -15.28
N SER A 375 11.92 -9.59 -16.25
CA SER A 375 13.15 -9.99 -16.94
C SER A 375 14.40 -9.66 -16.11
N ASN A 376 15.15 -10.70 -15.74
CA ASN A 376 16.57 -10.56 -15.47
C ASN A 376 17.27 -10.27 -16.80
N HIS A 377 18.08 -9.21 -16.85
CA HIS A 377 18.66 -8.53 -18.03
C HIS A 377 19.43 -9.35 -19.10
N ASN A 378 19.32 -10.68 -19.18
CA ASN A 378 20.19 -11.53 -20.02
C ASN A 378 19.49 -12.36 -21.12
N GLU A 379 18.16 -12.30 -21.29
CA GLU A 379 17.48 -13.20 -22.25
C GLU A 379 17.23 -12.61 -23.66
N THR A 380 17.58 -11.36 -23.91
CA THR A 380 17.03 -10.61 -25.07
C THR A 380 17.95 -10.44 -26.29
N GLU A 381 19.19 -10.92 -26.28
CA GLU A 381 20.13 -10.54 -27.36
C GLU A 381 20.06 -11.37 -28.67
N ASN A 382 19.40 -12.54 -28.72
CA ASN A 382 19.58 -13.48 -29.86
C ASN A 382 18.31 -13.94 -30.62
N ASN A 383 17.15 -13.29 -30.49
CA ASN A 383 15.99 -13.63 -31.32
C ASN A 383 15.76 -12.61 -32.47
N PRO A 384 16.05 -12.95 -33.74
CA PRO A 384 15.80 -12.06 -34.88
C PRO A 384 14.30 -11.82 -35.17
N TYR A 385 13.41 -12.66 -34.64
CA TYR A 385 11.96 -12.47 -34.62
C TYR A 385 11.45 -11.90 -33.29
N GLY A 386 12.36 -11.51 -32.39
CA GLY A 386 12.04 -10.86 -31.13
C GLY A 386 11.28 -9.56 -31.41
N VAL A 387 10.01 -9.56 -31.03
CA VAL A 387 9.13 -8.37 -30.97
C VAL A 387 9.35 -7.59 -29.66
N GLU A 388 10.34 -7.98 -28.87
CA GLU A 388 10.72 -7.37 -27.61
C GLU A 388 11.46 -6.06 -27.88
N GLY A 389 10.97 -4.97 -27.30
CA GLY A 389 11.45 -3.60 -27.53
C GLY A 389 10.91 -2.91 -28.79
N LYS A 390 10.11 -3.60 -29.63
CA LYS A 390 9.50 -3.01 -30.82
C LYS A 390 8.06 -2.56 -30.52
N ASN A 391 7.72 -1.31 -30.79
CA ASN A 391 6.35 -0.80 -30.67
C ASN A 391 5.50 -1.36 -31.82
N ILE A 392 4.82 -2.48 -31.59
CA ILE A 392 4.02 -3.16 -32.62
C ILE A 392 2.54 -2.93 -32.33
N LEU A 393 1.84 -2.48 -33.37
CA LEU A 393 0.40 -2.32 -33.37
C LEU A 393 -0.20 -3.37 -34.32
N TYR A 394 -0.99 -4.28 -33.78
CA TYR A 394 -1.80 -5.20 -34.58
C TYR A 394 -3.13 -4.51 -34.86
N VAL A 395 -3.46 -4.38 -36.14
CA VAL A 395 -4.68 -3.70 -36.59
C VAL A 395 -5.41 -4.56 -37.62
N THR A 396 -6.74 -4.47 -37.65
CA THR A 396 -7.51 -5.12 -38.72
C THR A 396 -7.36 -4.37 -40.04
N PRO A 397 -7.54 -5.02 -41.22
CA PRO A 397 -7.35 -4.38 -42.52
C PRO A 397 -8.18 -3.10 -42.73
N ASN A 398 -9.34 -3.00 -42.09
CA ASN A 398 -10.22 -1.84 -42.14
C ASN A 398 -9.56 -0.56 -41.57
N TYR A 399 -8.54 -0.71 -40.71
CA TYR A 399 -7.76 0.42 -40.20
C TYR A 399 -7.13 1.26 -41.31
N PHE A 400 -6.62 0.64 -42.37
CA PHE A 400 -5.97 1.34 -43.49
C PHE A 400 -6.93 1.87 -44.55
N LYS A 401 -8.19 1.41 -44.52
CA LYS A 401 -9.22 1.85 -45.48
C LYS A 401 -9.87 3.18 -45.05
N LYS A 402 -9.72 3.56 -43.78
CA LYS A 402 -10.24 4.82 -43.25
C LYS A 402 -9.28 5.95 -43.63
N LYS A 403 -9.67 6.77 -44.61
CA LYS A 403 -9.06 8.10 -44.77
C LYS A 403 -9.46 8.92 -43.54
N VAL A 404 -8.46 9.38 -42.78
CA VAL A 404 -8.62 10.26 -41.62
C VAL A 404 -9.29 11.56 -42.03
#